data_AF-A0A535EHB5-F1
#
_entry.id   AF-A0A535EHB5-F1
#
_cell.length_a   1.000
_cell.length_b   1.000
_cell.length_c   1.000
_cell.angle_alpha   90.00
_cell.angle_beta   90.00
_cell.angle_gamma   90.00
#
_symmetry.space_group_name_H-M   'P 1'
#
loop_
_entity.id
_entity.type
_entity.pdbx_description
1 polymer ?
#
loop_
_entity_poly.entity_id
_entity_poly.type
_entity_poly.pdbx_seq_one_letter_code
_entity_poly.pdbx_strand_id
1 'polypeptide(L)'
;MTDPQDVYRRTTPGSRALHERAVRAMPGGTTRTTTYFDPYPLYIDRGEGCRTWDVDGAERIDMLGNYTALILGHAHPKVVEAVQRQVARGTAFAAANPVSATRGRRRPCSRCGWRGPSPAGPRSPASRVGTTAPTTTPR
;
A
#
# COMPACT_ATOMS: atom_id res chain seq x y z
N MET A 1 42.51 5.46 -2.35
CA MET A 1 41.07 5.79 -2.34
C MET A 1 40.34 4.49 -2.09
N THR A 2 39.55 4.36 -1.02
CA THR A 2 38.87 3.10 -0.69
C THR A 2 37.71 2.86 -1.66
N ASP A 3 37.56 1.65 -2.19
CA ASP A 3 36.42 1.28 -3.03
C ASP A 3 35.10 1.46 -2.22
N PRO A 4 34.15 2.27 -2.71
CA PRO A 4 32.85 2.42 -2.07
C PRO A 4 32.11 1.10 -1.82
N GLN A 5 32.25 0.12 -2.72
CA GLN A 5 31.60 -1.18 -2.52
C GLN A 5 32.22 -1.96 -1.36
N ASP A 6 33.53 -1.86 -1.15
CA ASP A 6 34.20 -2.49 -0.02
C ASP A 6 33.82 -1.85 1.32
N VAL A 7 33.64 -0.52 1.34
CA VAL A 7 33.08 0.16 2.51
C VAL A 7 31.68 -0.36 2.80
N TYR A 8 30.81 -0.43 1.78
CA TYR A 8 29.45 -0.94 1.92
C TYR A 8 29.43 -2.38 2.45
N ARG A 9 30.24 -3.28 1.88
CA ARG A 9 30.36 -4.68 2.31
C ARG A 9 30.76 -4.82 3.77
N ARG A 10 31.70 -3.98 4.22
CA ARG A 10 32.22 -4.01 5.59
C ARG A 10 31.21 -3.46 6.61
N THR A 11 30.42 -2.46 6.23
CA THR A 11 29.48 -1.79 7.16
C THR A 11 28.08 -2.40 7.19
N THR A 12 27.78 -3.35 6.30
CA THR A 12 26.44 -3.98 6.20
C THR A 12 26.46 -5.51 6.22
N PRO A 13 27.21 -6.17 7.14
CA PRO A 13 27.32 -7.63 7.17
C PRO A 13 25.99 -8.35 7.46
N GLY A 14 25.12 -7.76 8.27
CA GLY A 14 23.79 -8.28 8.58
C GLY A 14 22.87 -8.26 7.36
N SER A 15 22.89 -7.15 6.61
CA SER A 15 22.15 -7.06 5.34
C SER A 15 22.59 -8.13 4.34
N ARG A 16 23.89 -8.39 4.23
CA ARG A 16 24.43 -9.48 3.40
C ARG A 16 23.89 -10.85 3.82
N ALA A 17 23.97 -11.17 5.11
CA ALA A 17 23.54 -12.46 5.63
C ALA A 17 22.03 -12.70 5.39
N LEU A 18 21.20 -11.64 5.49
CA LEU A 18 19.78 -11.71 5.17
C LEU A 18 19.54 -11.92 3.67
N HIS A 19 20.29 -11.26 2.81
CA HIS A 19 20.20 -11.45 1.37
C HIS A 19 20.55 -12.90 0.97
N GLU A 20 21.64 -13.45 1.50
CA GLU A 20 22.06 -14.84 1.27
C GLU A 20 21.02 -15.88 1.72
N ARG A 21 20.17 -15.54 2.70
CA ARG A 21 19.01 -16.35 3.08
C ARG A 21 17.85 -16.13 2.10
N ALA A 22 17.56 -14.88 1.74
CA ALA A 22 16.42 -14.53 0.90
C ALA A 22 16.52 -15.13 -0.52
N VAL A 23 17.72 -15.17 -1.11
CA VAL A 23 17.95 -15.75 -2.45
C VAL A 23 17.59 -17.24 -2.53
N ARG A 24 17.57 -17.95 -1.39
CA ARG A 24 17.16 -19.37 -1.33
C ARG A 24 15.65 -19.54 -1.44
N ALA A 25 14.88 -18.49 -1.11
CA ALA A 25 13.43 -18.52 -1.09
C ALA A 25 12.79 -17.75 -2.25
N MET A 26 13.47 -16.74 -2.80
CA MET A 26 12.94 -15.85 -3.82
C MET A 26 14.00 -15.55 -4.89
N PRO A 27 13.63 -15.51 -6.19
CA PRO A 27 14.54 -15.10 -7.25
C PRO A 27 15.14 -13.72 -6.96
N GLY A 28 16.47 -13.63 -6.93
CA GLY A 28 17.17 -12.37 -6.62
C GLY A 28 16.96 -11.86 -5.19
N GLY A 29 16.41 -12.66 -4.28
CA GLY A 29 16.27 -12.32 -2.85
C GLY A 29 15.31 -11.17 -2.54
N THR A 30 14.51 -10.71 -3.51
CA THR A 30 13.52 -9.63 -3.32
C THR A 30 12.23 -9.89 -4.11
N THR A 31 11.10 -9.42 -3.59
CA THR A 31 9.81 -9.41 -4.31
C THR A 31 9.61 -8.13 -5.13
N ARG A 32 10.51 -7.15 -5.00
CA ARG A 32 10.39 -5.83 -5.63
C ARG A 32 11.72 -5.44 -6.27
N THR A 33 11.79 -5.52 -7.59
CA THR A 33 13.01 -5.25 -8.37
C THR A 33 13.62 -3.89 -8.08
N THR A 34 12.81 -2.86 -7.82
CA THR A 34 13.31 -1.50 -7.53
C THR A 34 14.09 -1.37 -6.22
N THR A 35 14.05 -2.39 -5.35
CA THR A 35 14.79 -2.42 -4.07
C THR A 35 16.15 -3.10 -4.18
N TYR A 36 16.41 -3.81 -5.28
CA TYR A 36 17.68 -4.50 -5.49
C TYR A 36 18.70 -3.54 -6.11
N PHE A 37 19.93 -3.64 -5.62
CA PHE A 37 21.13 -3.08 -6.24
C PHE A 37 22.33 -3.95 -5.85
N ASP A 38 23.36 -3.97 -6.69
CA ASP A 38 24.60 -4.71 -6.39
C ASP A 38 25.42 -3.99 -5.31
N PRO A 39 26.12 -4.72 -4.41
CA PRO A 39 26.28 -6.18 -4.40
C PRO A 39 25.14 -6.96 -3.74
N TYR A 40 24.30 -6.29 -2.95
CA TYR A 40 23.09 -6.83 -2.33
C TYR A 40 22.27 -5.65 -1.77
N PRO A 41 20.94 -5.80 -1.59
CA PRO A 41 20.10 -4.73 -1.05
C PRO A 41 20.36 -4.47 0.44
N LEU A 42 20.16 -3.22 0.86
CA LEU A 42 20.17 -2.84 2.27
C LEU A 42 18.89 -3.30 2.96
N TYR A 43 19.01 -3.94 4.12
CA TYR A 43 17.86 -4.36 4.92
C TYR A 43 17.59 -3.34 6.03
N ILE A 44 16.41 -2.71 5.99
CA ILE A 44 15.97 -1.74 6.99
C ILE A 44 15.18 -2.46 8.09
N ASP A 45 15.57 -2.25 9.34
CA ASP A 45 14.91 -2.82 10.52
C ASP A 45 13.77 -1.92 11.02
N ARG A 46 14.03 -0.61 11.14
CA ARG A 46 13.05 0.35 11.64
C ARG A 46 13.17 1.72 10.98
N GLY A 47 12.12 2.52 11.12
CA GLY A 47 12.08 3.90 10.65
C GLY A 47 11.16 4.78 11.49
N GLU A 48 11.51 6.05 11.62
CA GLU A 48 10.79 7.06 12.39
C GLU A 48 10.99 8.44 11.75
N GLY A 49 9.90 9.14 11.43
CA GLY A 49 9.97 10.42 10.74
C GLY A 49 10.68 10.30 9.39
N CYS A 50 11.76 11.06 9.18
CA CYS A 50 12.59 10.97 7.99
C CYS A 50 13.83 10.07 8.15
N ARG A 51 13.93 9.30 9.24
CA ARG A 51 15.11 8.47 9.56
C ARG A 51 14.78 7.00 9.43
N THR A 52 15.76 6.22 8.98
CA THR A 52 15.73 4.76 8.94
C THR A 52 16.99 4.18 9.55
N TRP A 53 16.88 2.99 10.12
CA TRP A 53 18.00 2.23 10.67
C TRP A 53 18.04 0.88 9.98
N ASP A 54 19.21 0.53 9.45
CA ASP A 54 19.42 -0.81 8.92
C ASP A 54 19.54 -1.86 10.03
N VAL A 55 19.53 -3.12 9.64
CA VAL A 55 19.72 -4.27 10.55
C VAL A 55 21.10 -4.29 11.22
N ASP A 56 22.04 -3.51 10.71
CA ASP A 56 23.39 -3.33 11.25
C ASP A 56 23.46 -2.12 12.23
N GLY A 57 22.32 -1.43 12.44
CA GLY A 57 22.17 -0.31 13.37
C GLY A 57 22.53 1.07 12.82
N ALA A 58 22.96 1.17 11.57
CA ALA A 58 23.36 2.43 10.96
C ALA A 58 22.14 3.28 10.57
N GLU A 59 22.14 4.52 11.05
CA GLU A 59 21.09 5.49 10.81
C GLU A 59 21.29 6.26 9.51
N ARG A 60 20.21 6.48 8.75
CA ARG A 60 20.21 7.22 7.49
C ARG A 60 18.99 8.13 7.39
N ILE A 61 19.12 9.22 6.61
CA ILE A 61 17.99 10.05 6.21
C ILE A 61 17.35 9.44 4.97
N ASP A 62 16.05 9.12 5.04
CA ASP A 62 15.26 8.64 3.92
C ASP A 62 14.80 9.80 3.04
N MET A 63 15.47 9.94 1.89
CA MET A 63 15.14 10.91 0.85
C MET A 63 14.27 10.31 -0.27
N LEU A 64 13.96 9.01 -0.21
CA LEU A 64 13.14 8.32 -1.21
C LEU A 64 11.66 8.27 -0.81
N GLY A 65 11.37 8.13 0.50
CA GLY A 65 10.02 8.19 1.05
C GLY A 65 9.07 7.15 0.45
N ASN A 66 9.57 5.93 0.23
CA ASN A 66 8.92 4.87 -0.52
C ASN A 66 8.27 5.36 -1.83
N TYR A 67 9.06 6.01 -2.69
CA TYR A 67 8.60 6.52 -3.99
C TYR A 67 7.35 7.38 -3.85
N THR A 68 7.39 8.34 -2.93
CA THR A 68 6.33 9.32 -2.57
C THR A 68 5.19 8.82 -1.69
N ALA A 69 5.06 7.50 -1.45
CA ALA A 69 3.96 6.96 -0.65
C ALA A 69 4.01 7.37 0.83
N LEU A 70 5.21 7.59 1.38
CA LEU A 70 5.42 7.97 2.77
C LEU A 70 5.64 9.47 2.94
N ILE A 71 4.73 10.28 2.39
CA ILE A 71 4.81 11.75 2.49
C ILE A 71 4.79 12.29 3.93
N LEU A 72 4.21 11.53 4.86
CA LEU A 72 4.18 11.86 6.30
C LEU A 72 5.40 11.32 7.07
N GLY A 73 6.31 10.64 6.38
CA GLY A 73 7.42 9.92 7.00
C GLY A 73 7.02 8.57 7.61
N HIS A 74 8.01 7.88 8.17
CA HIS A 74 7.86 6.61 8.85
C HIS A 74 7.20 6.76 10.21
N ALA A 75 6.39 5.78 10.60
CA ALA A 75 5.75 5.68 11.92
C ALA A 75 5.03 6.96 12.41
N HIS A 76 4.44 7.76 11.52
CA HIS A 76 3.75 8.98 11.91
C HIS A 76 2.67 8.68 12.98
N PRO A 77 2.71 9.30 14.18
CA PRO A 77 1.90 8.87 15.34
C PRO A 77 0.40 8.75 15.06
N LYS A 78 -0.19 9.75 14.38
CA LYS A 78 -1.62 9.72 14.00
C LYS A 78 -2.00 8.59 13.04
N VAL A 79 -1.07 8.18 12.16
CA VAL A 79 -1.29 7.07 11.22
C VAL A 79 -1.21 5.76 11.97
N VAL A 80 -0.19 5.59 12.80
CA VAL A 80 0.01 4.40 13.65
C VAL A 80 -1.21 4.17 14.54
N GLU A 81 -1.66 5.20 15.27
CA GLU A 81 -2.83 5.12 16.14
C GLU A 81 -4.10 4.76 15.35
N ALA A 82 -4.32 5.39 14.19
CA ALA A 82 -5.48 5.10 13.35
C ALA A 82 -5.48 3.66 12.80
N VAL A 83 -4.31 3.14 12.43
CA VAL A 83 -4.14 1.74 12.01
C VAL A 83 -4.41 0.80 13.18
N GLN A 84 -3.75 1.00 14.32
CA GLN A 84 -3.91 0.19 15.53
C GLN A 84 -5.37 0.08 15.96
N ARG A 85 -6.07 1.22 16.04
CA ARG A 85 -7.50 1.26 16.37
C ARG A 85 -8.36 0.49 15.37
N GLN A 86 -8.01 0.51 14.09
CA GLN A 86 -8.80 -0.17 13.06
C GLN A 86 -8.52 -1.67 13.04
N VAL A 87 -7.25 -2.10 13.14
CA VAL A 87 -6.91 -3.53 13.13
C VAL A 87 -7.42 -4.26 14.38
N ALA A 88 -7.53 -3.56 15.52
CA ALA A 88 -8.15 -4.10 16.73
C ALA A 88 -9.63 -4.51 16.55
N ARG A 89 -10.29 -4.03 15.48
CA ARG A 89 -11.67 -4.41 15.15
C ARG A 89 -11.76 -5.61 14.22
N GLY A 90 -10.63 -6.13 13.73
CA GLY A 90 -10.53 -7.17 12.71
C GLY A 90 -10.24 -6.63 11.30
N THR A 91 -9.79 -7.52 10.42
CA THR A 91 -9.40 -7.23 9.03
C THR A 91 -10.05 -8.24 8.06
N ALA A 92 -10.11 -7.90 6.77
CA ALA A 92 -10.56 -8.80 5.69
C ALA A 92 -11.95 -9.46 5.89
N PHE A 93 -12.96 -8.69 6.30
CA PHE A 93 -14.34 -9.18 6.38
C PHE A 93 -14.90 -9.53 4.99
N ALA A 94 -15.58 -10.66 4.87
CA ALA A 94 -16.40 -11.01 3.70
C ALA A 94 -17.75 -10.26 3.65
N ALA A 95 -17.82 -9.08 4.27
CA ALA A 95 -19.02 -8.26 4.42
C ALA A 95 -18.69 -6.76 4.39
N ALA A 96 -19.69 -5.92 4.20
CA ALA A 96 -19.51 -4.47 4.15
C ALA A 96 -19.03 -3.90 5.49
N ASN A 97 -18.02 -3.03 5.45
CA ASN A 97 -17.48 -2.34 6.62
C ASN A 97 -18.03 -0.91 6.70
N PRO A 98 -18.56 -0.44 7.85
CA PRO A 98 -19.05 0.93 7.99
C PRO A 98 -17.99 2.01 7.67
N VAL A 99 -16.70 1.72 7.87
CA VAL A 99 -15.60 2.65 7.54
C VAL A 99 -15.46 2.85 6.03
N SER A 100 -15.65 1.82 5.21
CA SER A 100 -15.60 1.97 3.76
C SER A 100 -16.81 2.74 3.23
N ALA A 101 -17.99 2.56 3.83
CA ALA A 101 -19.20 3.30 3.48
C ALA A 101 -19.11 4.79 3.83
N THR A 102 -18.54 5.13 5.00
CA THR A 102 -18.42 6.53 5.46
C THR A 102 -17.23 7.27 4.84
N ARG A 103 -16.09 6.62 4.62
CA ARG A 103 -14.93 7.24 3.94
C ARG A 103 -15.08 7.31 2.42
N GLY A 104 -15.95 6.47 1.84
CA GLY A 104 -16.35 6.57 0.43
C GLY A 104 -17.06 7.89 0.09
N ARG A 105 -17.61 8.60 1.10
CA ARG A 105 -18.00 10.01 1.00
C ARG A 105 -16.73 10.88 0.93
N ARG A 106 -16.04 10.79 -0.19
CA ARG A 106 -14.98 11.73 -0.55
C ARG A 106 -15.62 13.12 -0.60
N ARG A 107 -15.29 13.97 0.36
CA ARG A 107 -15.63 15.39 0.29
C ARG A 107 -15.08 15.93 -1.04
N PRO A 108 -15.83 16.79 -1.76
CA PRO A 108 -15.30 17.49 -2.92
C PRO A 108 -13.95 18.09 -2.54
N CYS A 109 -12.91 17.70 -3.26
CA CYS A 109 -11.56 18.13 -2.93
C CYS A 109 -11.36 19.50 -3.56
N SER A 110 -11.44 20.57 -2.76
CA SER A 110 -11.19 21.94 -3.24
C SER A 110 -9.77 22.10 -3.82
N ARG A 111 -8.82 21.25 -3.40
CA ARG A 111 -7.42 21.30 -3.81
C ARG A 111 -7.17 20.78 -5.23
N CYS A 112 -7.89 19.76 -5.68
CA CYS A 112 -7.71 19.20 -7.03
C CYS A 112 -8.95 19.35 -7.92
N GLY A 113 -10.00 20.04 -7.45
CA GLY A 113 -11.25 20.24 -8.19
C GLY A 113 -12.09 18.98 -8.38
N TRP A 114 -11.68 17.84 -7.82
CA TRP A 114 -12.36 16.56 -7.99
C TRP A 114 -13.70 16.55 -7.23
N ARG A 115 -14.81 16.38 -7.95
CA ARG A 115 -16.19 16.54 -7.44
C ARG A 115 -16.89 15.25 -6.99
N GLY A 116 -16.23 14.11 -7.06
CA GLY A 116 -16.89 12.82 -6.84
C GLY A 116 -17.24 12.09 -8.14
N PRO A 117 -17.63 10.81 -8.06
CA PRO A 117 -18.34 10.18 -9.17
C PRO A 117 -19.62 10.98 -9.45
N SER A 118 -19.89 11.28 -10.72
CA SER A 118 -21.19 11.83 -11.12
C SER A 118 -22.28 10.83 -10.66
N PRO A 119 -23.42 11.28 -10.12
CA PRO A 119 -24.52 10.36 -9.84
C PRO A 119 -24.77 9.57 -11.12
N ALA A 120 -24.89 8.24 -10.99
CA ALA A 120 -25.36 7.43 -12.10
C ALA A 120 -26.62 8.11 -12.63
N GLY A 121 -26.57 8.57 -13.89
CA GLY A 121 -27.74 9.15 -14.54
C GLY A 121 -28.92 8.19 -14.40
N PRO A 122 -30.16 8.69 -14.49
CA PRO A 122 -31.34 7.86 -14.31
C PRO A 122 -31.17 6.58 -15.14
N ARG A 123 -31.19 5.41 -14.47
CA ARG A 123 -31.20 4.13 -15.18
C ARG A 123 -32.36 4.20 -16.15
N SER A 124 -32.06 4.15 -17.45
CA SER A 124 -33.08 4.14 -18.49
C SER A 124 -34.10 3.05 -18.14
N PRO A 125 -35.43 3.30 -18.21
CA PRO A 125 -36.46 2.36 -17.78
C PRO A 125 -36.59 1.10 -18.67
N ALA A 126 -35.58 0.80 -19.48
CA ALA A 126 -35.53 -0.36 -20.35
C ALA A 126 -35.12 -1.62 -19.60
N SER A 127 -36.00 -2.12 -18.73
CA SER A 127 -36.14 -3.56 -18.44
C SER A 127 -37.43 -3.83 -17.66
N ARG A 128 -38.58 -3.35 -18.17
CA ARG A 128 -39.81 -4.13 -17.96
C ARG A 128 -39.67 -5.39 -18.79
N VAL A 129 -39.26 -6.47 -18.12
CA VAL A 129 -39.40 -7.84 -18.62
C VAL A 129 -40.85 -7.99 -19.05
N GLY A 130 -41.07 -8.15 -20.36
CA GLY A 130 -42.38 -8.34 -20.94
C GLY A 130 -42.93 -9.70 -20.53
N THR A 131 -43.75 -9.74 -19.49
CA THR A 131 -44.67 -10.84 -19.26
C THR A 131 -45.88 -10.62 -20.15
N THR A 132 -45.83 -11.15 -21.37
CA THR A 132 -47.03 -11.35 -22.20
C THR A 132 -47.83 -12.49 -21.56
N ALA A 133 -48.93 -12.16 -20.88
CA ALA A 133 -49.93 -13.13 -20.49
C ALA A 133 -50.69 -13.62 -21.75
N PRO A 134 -50.99 -14.93 -21.87
CA PRO A 134 -51.76 -15.44 -23.00
C PRO A 134 -53.24 -15.04 -22.89
N THR A 135 -53.75 -14.40 -23.94
CA THR A 135 -55.15 -14.01 -24.08
C THR A 135 -56.02 -15.26 -24.31
N THR A 136 -56.76 -15.68 -23.30
CA THR A 136 -57.89 -16.61 -23.45
C THR A 136 -59.10 -15.85 -24.00
N THR A 137 -59.49 -16.14 -25.25
CA THR A 137 -60.76 -15.68 -25.83
C THR A 137 -61.89 -16.62 -25.39
N PRO A 138 -63.02 -16.11 -24.84
CA PRO A 138 -64.18 -16.93 -24.56
C PRO A 138 -65.23 -16.87 -25.69
N ARG A 139 -65.73 -18.06 -26.05
CA ARG A 139 -66.87 -18.44 -26.92
C ARG A 139 -66.76 -18.19 -28.42
#